data_AF-A0A7Z9Q8C1-F1
#
_entry.id   AF-A0A7Z9Q8C1-F1
#
_cell.length_a   1.000
_cell.length_b   1.000
_cell.length_c   1.000
_cell.angle_alpha   90.00
_cell.angle_beta   90.00
_cell.angle_gamma   90.00
#
_symmetry.space_group_name_H-M   'P 1'
#
loop_
_entity.id
_entity.type
_entity.pdbx_description
1 polymer ?
#
loop_
_entity_poly.entity_id
_entity_poly.type
_entity_poly.pdbx_seq_one_letter_code
_entity_poly.pdbx_strand_id
1 'polypeptide(L)'
;FFVNYRPMPMVMFMMSLNTWNSRTYASGESDLNGNSKGYFAYGSTMLTIPMIGRLDLSGRYRGRMKITTGEIKPSLTADLSFQRKFMDNKLTMTLKVRDLFDNSRFGIKTEEVLYDLIREEDYTRSMEANRRRDKRSVSVSFSYSFGKMEQKRRFKGDREGFDGGGMDMSY
;
A
#
# COMPACT_ATOMS: atom_id res chain seq x y z
N PHE A 1 -8.02 10.49 -11.07
CA PHE A 1 -6.84 10.70 -11.94
C PHE A 1 -5.68 9.84 -11.47
N PHE A 2 -4.92 9.27 -12.41
CA PHE A 2 -3.76 8.45 -12.12
C PHE A 2 -2.68 8.73 -13.17
N VAL A 3 -1.45 8.94 -12.71
CA VAL A 3 -0.26 9.09 -13.55
C VAL A 3 0.81 8.15 -13.05
N ASN A 4 1.40 7.44 -13.98
CA ASN A 4 2.65 6.74 -13.78
C ASN A 4 3.62 7.23 -14.85
N TYR A 5 4.70 7.85 -14.40
CA TYR A 5 5.68 8.50 -15.26
C TYR A 5 7.08 7.99 -14.94
N ARG A 6 7.79 7.55 -15.98
CA ARG A 6 9.14 6.99 -15.86
C ARG A 6 10.06 7.71 -16.85
N PRO A 7 10.57 8.91 -16.50
CA PRO A 7 11.39 9.70 -17.41
C PRO A 7 12.69 8.98 -17.78
N MET A 8 13.22 8.17 -16.85
CA MET A 8 14.42 7.38 -17.03
C MET A 8 14.28 6.03 -16.33
N PRO A 9 15.02 4.98 -16.72
CA PRO A 9 14.98 3.69 -16.05
C PRO A 9 15.23 3.77 -14.54
N MET A 10 15.99 4.77 -14.10
CA MET A 10 16.36 5.02 -12.71
C MET A 10 15.31 5.77 -11.89
N VAL A 11 14.32 6.41 -12.53
CA VAL A 11 13.38 7.29 -11.83
C VAL A 11 11.96 6.91 -12.21
N MET A 12 11.11 6.69 -11.21
CA MET A 12 9.68 6.46 -11.41
C MET A 12 8.89 7.34 -10.46
N PHE A 13 7.87 7.99 -11.01
CA PHE A 13 6.90 8.80 -10.29
C PHE A 13 5.52 8.21 -10.52
N MET A 14 4.77 8.03 -9.44
CA MET A 14 3.37 7.65 -9.51
C MET A 14 2.57 8.64 -8.67
N MET A 15 1.44 9.09 -9.19
CA MET A 15 0.51 9.95 -8.48
C MET A 15 -0.91 9.53 -8.80
N SER A 16 -1.77 9.57 -7.79
CA SER A 16 -3.21 9.46 -7.98
C SER A 16 -3.94 10.50 -7.15
N LEU A 17 -5.05 10.96 -7.69
CA LEU A 17 -5.98 11.87 -7.02
C LEU A 17 -7.40 11.35 -7.28
N ASN A 18 -8.09 11.04 -6.21
CA ASN A 18 -9.49 10.64 -6.21
C ASN A 18 -10.30 11.74 -5.53
N THR A 19 -11.37 12.17 -6.17
CA THR A 19 -12.31 13.15 -5.63
C THR A 19 -13.71 12.57 -5.73
N TRP A 20 -14.56 12.88 -4.77
CA TRP A 20 -15.97 12.50 -4.85
C TRP A 20 -16.84 13.61 -4.31
N ASN A 21 -18.06 13.63 -4.82
CA ASN A 21 -19.16 14.42 -4.33
C ASN A 21 -20.42 13.58 -4.53
N SER A 22 -20.88 12.97 -3.45
CA SER A 22 -22.03 12.08 -3.42
C SER A 22 -23.11 12.68 -2.53
N ARG A 23 -24.35 12.36 -2.88
CA ARG A 23 -25.53 12.85 -2.19
C ARG A 23 -26.44 11.65 -1.97
N THR A 24 -26.78 11.41 -0.70
CA THR A 24 -27.56 10.25 -0.27
C THR A 24 -28.93 10.72 0.17
N TYR A 25 -29.96 10.03 -0.31
CA TYR A 25 -31.35 10.22 0.07
C TYR A 25 -32.02 8.87 0.28
N ALA A 26 -32.67 8.70 1.43
CA ALA A 26 -33.48 7.55 1.80
C ALA A 26 -34.71 8.04 2.58
N SER A 27 -35.81 7.30 2.50
CA SER A 27 -37.04 7.55 3.25
C SER A 27 -36.97 7.11 4.72
N GLY A 28 -35.80 6.64 5.18
CA GLY A 28 -35.54 6.17 6.53
C GLY A 28 -34.97 7.27 7.43
N GLU A 29 -33.88 6.96 8.14
CA GLU A 29 -33.27 7.88 9.11
C GLU A 29 -32.71 9.15 8.43
N SER A 30 -33.04 10.32 8.98
CA SER A 30 -32.75 11.62 8.37
C SER A 30 -31.27 12.02 8.46
N ASP A 31 -30.52 11.47 9.40
CA ASP A 31 -29.07 11.67 9.60
C ASP A 31 -28.21 10.94 8.55
N LEU A 32 -28.78 9.93 7.88
CA LEU A 32 -28.20 9.24 6.73
C LEU A 32 -28.40 10.01 5.41
N ASN A 33 -29.27 11.03 5.42
CA ASN A 33 -29.50 11.91 4.28
C ASN A 33 -28.53 13.08 4.30
N GLY A 34 -27.77 13.26 3.23
CA GLY A 34 -26.82 14.36 3.18
C GLY A 34 -25.77 14.25 2.09
N ASN A 35 -24.83 15.19 2.11
CA ASN A 35 -23.74 15.27 1.14
C ASN A 35 -22.44 14.73 1.73
N SER A 36 -21.81 13.80 1.00
CA SER A 36 -20.44 13.35 1.26
C SER A 36 -19.52 13.87 0.17
N LYS A 37 -18.46 14.59 0.55
CA LYS A 37 -17.46 15.07 -0.40
C LYS A 37 -16.07 14.98 0.18
N GLY A 38 -15.09 14.72 -0.68
CA GLY A 38 -13.72 14.61 -0.23
C GLY A 38 -12.77 14.38 -1.37
N TYR A 39 -11.48 14.39 -1.03
CA TYR A 39 -10.42 14.04 -1.95
C TYR A 39 -9.30 13.31 -1.23
N PHE A 40 -8.68 12.39 -1.95
CA PHE A 40 -7.58 11.56 -1.50
C PHE A 40 -6.50 11.55 -2.59
N ALA A 41 -5.29 11.91 -2.21
CA ALA A 41 -4.13 11.84 -3.07
C ALA A 41 -3.14 10.81 -2.57
N TYR A 42 -2.52 10.10 -3.50
CA TYR A 42 -1.37 9.23 -3.24
C TYR A 42 -0.25 9.64 -4.18
N GLY A 43 0.98 9.62 -3.69
CA GLY A 43 2.18 9.85 -4.48
C GLY A 43 3.26 8.87 -4.10
N SER A 44 4.06 8.42 -5.07
CA SER A 44 5.31 7.72 -4.79
C SER A 44 6.37 8.03 -5.81
N THR A 45 7.60 8.11 -5.34
CA THR A 45 8.82 8.31 -6.13
C THR A 45 9.78 7.19 -5.81
N MET A 46 10.34 6.58 -6.86
CA MET A 46 11.45 5.65 -6.78
C MET A 46 12.64 6.26 -7.51
N LEU A 47 13.79 6.27 -6.87
CA LEU A 47 15.07 6.71 -7.42
C LEU A 47 16.11 5.60 -7.21
N THR A 48 16.61 5.03 -8.29
CA THR A 48 17.76 4.11 -8.27
C THR A 48 19.02 4.90 -8.60
N ILE A 49 19.94 4.94 -7.65
CA ILE A 49 21.23 5.61 -7.77
C ILE A 49 22.28 4.51 -8.02
N PRO A 50 22.92 4.47 -9.21
CA PRO A 50 23.94 3.48 -9.53
C PRO A 50 25.03 3.43 -8.44
N MET A 51 25.49 2.22 -8.11
CA MET A 51 26.52 1.94 -7.08
C MET A 51 26.14 2.26 -5.61
N ILE A 52 25.11 3.08 -5.37
CA ILE A 52 24.70 3.51 -4.03
C ILE A 52 23.51 2.69 -3.53
N GLY A 53 22.43 2.59 -4.31
CA GLY A 53 21.21 1.92 -3.88
C GLY A 53 19.94 2.53 -4.46
N ARG A 54 18.80 2.15 -3.89
CA ARG A 54 17.48 2.60 -4.30
C ARG A 54 16.76 3.28 -3.15
N LEU A 55 16.25 4.47 -3.42
CA LEU A 55 15.42 5.26 -2.52
C LEU A 55 13.98 5.22 -3.02
N ASP A 56 13.04 4.86 -2.15
CA ASP A 56 11.61 4.93 -2.40
C ASP A 56 10.97 5.86 -1.36
N LEU A 57 10.25 6.88 -1.84
CA LEU A 57 9.43 7.78 -1.02
C LEU A 57 7.99 7.60 -1.45
N SER A 58 7.07 7.42 -0.52
CA SER A 58 5.64 7.40 -0.82
C SER A 58 4.86 8.22 0.19
N GLY A 59 3.70 8.72 -0.21
CA GLY A 59 2.88 9.58 0.59
C GLY A 59 1.41 9.44 0.27
N ARG A 60 0.59 9.67 1.29
CA ARG A 60 -0.87 9.71 1.22
C ARG A 60 -1.33 11.01 1.84
N TYR A 61 -2.15 11.74 1.11
CA TYR A 61 -2.82 12.92 1.61
C TYR A 61 -4.32 12.72 1.56
N ARG A 62 -4.95 12.90 2.70
CA ARG A 62 -6.40 12.94 2.86
C ARG A 62 -6.79 14.37 3.12
N GLY A 63 -7.61 14.94 2.24
CA GLY A 63 -8.23 16.25 2.47
C GLY A 63 -9.25 16.22 3.60
N ARG A 64 -9.74 17.40 4.00
CA ARG A 64 -10.93 17.47 4.85
C ARG A 64 -12.11 16.88 4.07
N MET A 65 -12.83 15.95 4.67
CA MET A 65 -13.96 15.27 4.02
C MET A 65 -15.22 15.60 4.78
N LYS A 66 -16.29 15.92 4.07
CA LYS A 66 -17.61 16.05 4.66
C LYS A 66 -18.32 14.71 4.57
N ILE A 67 -18.93 14.29 5.66
CA ILE A 67 -19.86 13.16 5.74
C ILE A 67 -21.23 13.70 6.17
N THR A 68 -22.28 12.88 6.12
CA THR A 68 -23.66 13.34 6.38
C THR A 68 -23.81 13.96 7.78
N THR A 69 -23.17 13.35 8.77
CA THR A 69 -23.26 13.72 10.19
C THR A 69 -22.07 14.55 10.71
N GLY A 70 -21.17 14.99 9.83
CA GLY A 70 -19.97 15.70 10.27
C GLY A 70 -18.83 15.70 9.27
N GLU A 71 -17.59 15.62 9.77
CA GLU A 71 -16.39 15.80 8.98
C GLU A 71 -15.21 14.93 9.44
N ILE A 72 -14.39 14.52 8.48
CA ILE A 72 -13.13 13.83 8.69
C ILE A 72 -11.99 14.84 8.59
N LYS A 73 -11.12 14.84 9.60
CA LYS A 73 -9.92 15.70 9.68
C LYS A 73 -8.92 15.34 8.58
N PRO A 74 -8.25 16.32 7.95
CA PRO A 74 -7.22 16.06 6.97
C PRO A 74 -6.03 15.34 7.59
N SER A 75 -5.33 14.52 6.80
CA SER A 75 -4.13 13.83 7.26
C SER A 75 -3.10 13.64 6.15
N LEU A 76 -1.81 13.71 6.51
CA LEU A 76 -0.68 13.51 5.61
C LEU A 76 0.24 12.45 6.20
N THR A 77 0.52 11.40 5.43
CA THR A 77 1.45 10.33 5.83
C THR A 77 2.49 10.17 4.74
N ALA A 78 3.74 9.95 5.14
CA ALA A 78 4.82 9.62 4.22
C ALA A 78 5.66 8.46 4.76
N ASP A 79 6.12 7.59 3.85
CA ASP A 79 6.95 6.44 4.12
C ASP A 79 8.22 6.53 3.25
N LEU A 80 9.38 6.25 3.85
CA LEU A 80 10.67 6.24 3.20
C LEU A 80 11.28 4.84 3.25
N SER A 81 11.92 4.40 2.18
CA SER A 81 12.66 3.15 2.11
C SER A 81 13.97 3.36 1.37
N PHE A 82 15.06 2.85 1.92
CA PHE A 82 16.35 2.80 1.26
C PHE A 82 16.84 1.35 1.20
N GLN A 83 17.23 0.91 0.01
CA GLN A 83 17.72 -0.43 -0.25
C GLN A 83 19.10 -0.38 -0.88
N ARG A 84 20.04 -1.17 -0.36
CA ARG A 84 21.38 -1.33 -0.93
C ARG A 84 21.70 -2.80 -1.13
N LYS A 85 22.36 -3.09 -2.25
CA LYS A 85 22.87 -4.42 -2.59
C LYS A 85 24.38 -4.46 -2.38
N PHE A 86 24.87 -5.59 -1.89
CA PHE A 86 26.26 -5.89 -1.61
C PHE A 86 26.61 -7.28 -2.15
N MET A 87 27.90 -7.62 -2.16
CA MET A 87 28.41 -8.96 -2.51
C MET A 87 27.88 -9.44 -3.87
N ASP A 88 28.08 -8.66 -4.93
CA ASP A 88 27.57 -8.96 -6.29
C ASP A 88 26.07 -9.28 -6.31
N ASN A 89 25.28 -8.47 -5.60
CA ASN A 89 23.84 -8.60 -5.43
C ASN A 89 23.37 -9.81 -4.61
N LYS A 90 24.29 -10.53 -3.92
CA LYS A 90 23.90 -11.65 -3.04
C LYS A 90 23.28 -11.17 -1.74
N LEU A 91 23.75 -10.06 -1.17
CA LEU A 91 23.20 -9.49 0.07
C LEU A 91 22.41 -8.23 -0.24
N THR A 92 21.16 -8.16 0.21
CA THR A 92 20.32 -6.97 0.14
C THR A 92 19.98 -6.51 1.55
N MET A 93 20.27 -5.25 1.84
CA MET A 93 19.84 -4.57 3.06
C MET A 93 18.78 -3.54 2.71
N THR A 94 17.68 -3.51 3.47
CA THR A 94 16.61 -2.54 3.33
C THR A 94 16.33 -1.89 4.67
N LEU A 95 16.34 -0.56 4.71
CA LEU A 95 15.87 0.26 5.81
C LEU A 95 14.56 0.93 5.40
N LYS A 96 13.50 0.78 6.19
CA LYS A 96 12.21 1.41 5.95
C LYS A 96 11.76 2.19 7.17
N VAL A 97 11.33 3.43 6.96
CA VAL A 97 10.70 4.29 7.97
C VAL A 97 9.27 4.57 7.53
N ARG A 98 8.30 4.11 8.32
CA ARG A 98 6.86 4.35 8.09
C ARG A 98 6.38 5.51 8.92
N ASP A 99 5.43 6.28 8.37
CA ASP A 99 4.78 7.42 9.03
C ASP A 99 5.78 8.48 9.55
N LEU A 100 6.55 9.04 8.62
CA LEU A 100 7.57 10.07 8.85
C LEU A 100 7.04 11.29 9.64
N PHE A 101 5.76 11.61 9.54
CA PHE A 101 5.14 12.78 10.19
C PHE A 101 4.34 12.44 11.45
N ASP A 102 4.23 11.16 11.84
CA ASP A 102 3.38 10.69 12.95
C ASP A 102 1.90 11.09 12.81
N ASN A 103 1.43 11.27 11.56
CA ASN A 103 0.15 11.90 11.26
C ASN A 103 -0.79 10.99 10.44
N SER A 104 -0.69 9.68 10.65
CA SER A 104 -1.57 8.66 10.07
C SER A 104 -2.94 8.53 10.77
N ARG A 105 -3.32 9.49 11.60
CA ARG A 105 -4.58 9.47 12.36
C ARG A 105 -5.77 9.71 11.42
N PHE A 106 -6.89 9.07 11.75
CA PHE A 106 -8.20 9.26 11.13
C PHE A 106 -9.14 9.81 12.20
N GLY A 107 -9.28 11.14 12.22
CA GLY A 107 -10.19 11.82 13.13
C GLY A 107 -11.52 12.08 12.46
N ILE A 108 -12.61 11.71 13.11
CA ILE A 108 -13.98 12.01 12.71
C ILE A 108 -14.57 12.92 13.79
N LYS A 109 -15.15 14.04 13.38
CA LYS A 109 -15.95 14.90 14.23
C LYS A 109 -17.38 14.87 13.72
N THR A 110 -18.34 14.50 14.56
CA THR A 110 -19.77 14.53 14.22
C THR A 110 -20.49 15.49 15.14
N GLU A 111 -21.47 16.19 14.58
CA GLU A 111 -22.32 17.14 15.29
C GLU A 111 -23.77 16.80 14.96
N GLU A 112 -24.57 16.59 16.00
CA GLU A 112 -25.96 16.17 15.89
C GLU A 112 -26.82 17.03 16.82
N VAL A 113 -27.96 17.51 16.32
CA VAL A 113 -28.94 18.24 17.13
C VAL A 113 -29.96 17.23 17.63
N LEU A 114 -30.11 17.14 18.95
CA LEU A 114 -31.02 16.24 19.62
C LEU A 114 -32.02 17.06 20.44
N TYR A 115 -33.25 16.57 20.50
CA TYR A 115 -34.30 17.15 21.32
C TYR A 115 -34.34 16.46 22.68
N ASP A 116 -34.23 17.23 23.78
CA ASP A 116 -34.38 16.72 25.14
C ASP A 116 -35.87 16.66 25.51
N LEU A 117 -36.40 15.44 25.65
CA LEU A 117 -37.81 15.20 26.02
C LEU A 117 -38.17 15.65 27.45
N ILE A 118 -37.18 15.84 28.33
CA ILE A 118 -37.39 16.23 29.73
C ILE A 118 -37.32 17.76 29.88
N ARG A 119 -36.44 18.40 29.12
CA ARG A 119 -36.24 19.88 29.15
C ARG A 119 -36.98 20.63 28.05
N GLU A 120 -37.55 19.92 27.08
CA GLU A 120 -38.22 20.50 25.90
C GLU A 120 -37.32 21.47 25.09
N GLU A 121 -36.02 21.21 25.07
CA GLU A 121 -35.01 22.06 24.42
C GLU A 121 -34.12 21.26 23.45
N ASP A 122 -33.70 21.91 22.37
CA ASP A 122 -32.69 21.38 21.46
C ASP A 122 -31.29 21.54 22.05
N TYR A 123 -30.47 20.49 21.99
CA TYR A 123 -29.05 20.55 22.33
C TYR A 123 -28.18 19.95 21.23
N THR A 124 -27.00 20.52 21.04
CA THR A 124 -26.01 20.02 20.08
C THR A 124 -25.04 19.07 20.75
N ARG A 125 -25.02 17.82 20.30
CA ARG A 125 -24.06 16.80 20.72
C ARG A 125 -22.88 16.77 19.76
N SER A 126 -21.70 17.12 20.25
CA SER A 126 -20.43 17.01 19.49
C SER A 126 -19.68 15.76 19.95
N MET A 127 -19.34 14.88 19.00
CA MET A 127 -18.49 13.71 19.24
C MET A 127 -17.21 13.80 18.43
N GLU A 128 -16.08 13.44 19.05
CA GLU A 128 -14.80 13.28 18.36
C GLU A 128 -14.28 11.86 18.55
N ALA A 129 -14.03 11.18 17.43
CA ALA A 129 -13.46 9.84 17.39
C ALA A 129 -12.15 9.87 16.61
N ASN A 130 -11.06 9.42 17.24
CA ASN A 130 -9.75 9.33 16.60
C ASN A 130 -9.34 7.86 16.48
N ARG A 131 -9.17 7.37 15.26
CA ARG A 131 -8.62 6.03 14.98
C ARG A 131 -7.26 6.14 14.33
N ARG A 132 -6.28 5.36 14.80
CA ARG A 132 -4.96 5.28 14.18
C ARG A 132 -4.73 3.86 13.67
N ARG A 133 -4.43 3.71 12.38
CA ARG A 133 -4.23 2.38 11.77
C ARG A 133 -2.83 1.83 12.06
N ASP A 134 -1.81 2.68 11.96
CA ASP A 134 -0.40 2.30 12.13
C ASP A 134 0.34 3.40 12.92
N LYS A 135 1.36 3.01 13.69
CA LYS A 135 2.28 3.96 14.35
C LYS A 135 3.56 4.13 13.53
N ARG A 136 4.28 5.24 13.78
CA ARG A 136 5.64 5.41 13.25
C ARG A 136 6.49 4.20 13.62
N SER A 137 7.14 3.61 12.63
CA SER A 137 7.97 2.42 12.81
C SER A 137 9.18 2.46 11.89
N VAL A 138 10.28 1.90 12.39
CA VAL A 138 11.51 1.67 11.63
C VAL A 138 11.68 0.17 11.48
N SER A 139 12.06 -0.28 10.29
CA SER A 139 12.27 -1.70 9.98
C SER A 139 13.56 -1.86 9.20
N VAL A 140 14.39 -2.80 9.63
CA VAL A 140 15.62 -3.20 8.94
C VAL A 140 15.44 -4.64 8.48
N SER A 141 15.85 -4.94 7.25
CA SER A 141 15.74 -6.28 6.67
C SER A 141 17.02 -6.63 5.94
N PHE A 142 17.47 -7.87 6.12
CA PHE A 142 18.61 -8.45 5.42
C PHE A 142 18.14 -9.67 4.64
N SER A 143 18.54 -9.78 3.39
CA SER A 143 18.21 -10.91 2.52
C SER A 143 19.47 -11.37 1.80
N TYR A 144 19.80 -12.66 1.93
CA TYR A 144 20.98 -13.26 1.30
C TYR A 144 20.58 -14.34 0.29
N SER A 145 21.13 -14.25 -0.92
CA SER A 145 20.87 -15.17 -2.03
C SER A 145 22.06 -16.11 -2.24
N PHE A 146 21.86 -17.41 -2.02
CA PHE A 146 22.92 -18.44 -2.10
C PHE A 146 23.33 -18.86 -3.52
N GLY A 147 22.76 -18.25 -4.56
CA GLY A 147 23.04 -18.59 -5.96
C GLY A 147 22.10 -19.65 -6.54
N LYS A 148 22.44 -20.18 -7.72
CA LYS A 148 21.63 -21.21 -8.39
C LYS A 148 21.95 -22.57 -7.78
N MET A 149 20.92 -23.28 -7.32
CA MET A 149 21.04 -24.70 -6.97
C MET A 149 21.29 -25.47 -8.28
N GLU A 150 22.50 -26.00 -8.47
CA GLU A 150 22.76 -26.89 -9.59
C GLU A 150 21.88 -28.12 -9.43
N GLN A 151 20.83 -28.23 -10.25
CA GLN A 151 20.11 -29.47 -10.41
C GLN A 151 21.11 -30.48 -10.94
N LYS A 152 21.58 -31.37 -10.05
CA LYS A 152 22.42 -32.50 -10.46
C LYS A 152 21.74 -33.17 -11.65
N ARG A 153 22.38 -33.12 -12.81
CA ARG A 153 21.95 -33.91 -13.98
C ARG A 153 21.82 -35.34 -13.49
N ARG A 154 20.61 -35.89 -13.52
CA ARG A 154 20.41 -37.32 -13.27
C ARG A 154 21.33 -38.05 -14.25
N PHE A 155 22.30 -38.79 -13.72
CA PHE A 155 23.08 -39.72 -14.52
C PHE A 155 22.06 -40.62 -15.24
N LYS A 156 21.89 -40.44 -16.56
CA LYS A 156 21.41 -41.53 -17.41
C LYS A 156 22.52 -42.55 -17.33
N GLY A 157 22.37 -43.52 -16.44
CA GLY A 157 23.19 -44.71 -16.48
C GLY A 157 22.93 -45.38 -17.81
N ASP A 158 23.96 -45.45 -18.65
CA ASP A 158 23.98 -46.31 -19.82
C ASP A 158 23.81 -47.75 -19.34
N ARG A 159 22.56 -48.20 -19.28
CA ARG A 159 22.19 -49.61 -19.28
C ARG A 159 21.76 -49.95 -20.71
N GLU A 160 22.74 -50.16 -21.57
CA GLU A 160 22.57 -50.93 -22.81
C GLU A 160 23.70 -51.96 -22.88
N GLY A 161 23.53 -53.00 -22.06
CA GLY A 161 24.14 -54.30 -22.28
C GLY A 161 22.99 -55.30 -22.17
N PHE A 162 22.96 -56.24 -23.11
CA PHE A 162 21.92 -57.25 -23.38
C PHE A 162 20.82 -56.81 -24.36
N ASP A 163 21.17 -56.76 -25.64
CA ASP A 163 20.28 -57.33 -26.65
C ASP A 163 21.09 -58.33 -27.48
N GLY A 164 20.81 -59.61 -27.26
CA GLY A 164 21.45 -60.73 -27.90
C GLY A 164 20.44 -61.43 -28.80
N GLY A 165 20.88 -61.76 -30.03
CA GLY A 165 20.19 -62.65 -30.95
C GLY A 165 18.94 -62.01 -31.57
N GLY A 166 18.86 -61.79 -32.87
CA GLY A 166 19.21 -62.76 -33.90
C GLY A 166 17.92 -63.19 -34.60
N MET A 167 17.89 -62.92 -35.90
CA MET A 167 17.06 -63.55 -36.95
C MET A 167 15.61 -63.06 -37.14
N ASP A 168 15.49 -62.29 -38.24
CA ASP A 168 14.53 -62.42 -39.35
C ASP A 168 13.41 -63.47 -39.24
N MET A 169 12.21 -63.03 -39.66
CA MET A 169 11.18 -63.73 -40.43
C MET A 169 9.96 -62.77 -40.54
N SER A 170 9.24 -62.55 -41.64
CA SER A 170 9.34 -62.92 -43.05
C SER A 170 8.17 -62.21 -43.80
N TYR A 171 8.42 -61.91 -45.08
CA TYR A 171 7.53 -61.45 -46.19
C TYR A 171 6.89 -60.06 -46.14
#